data_AF-A0A423J6P1-F1
#
_entry.id   AF-A0A423J6P1-F1
#
_cell.length_a   1.000
_cell.length_b   1.000
_cell.length_c   1.000
_cell.angle_alpha   90.00
_cell.angle_beta   90.00
_cell.angle_gamma   90.00
#
_symmetry.space_group_name_H-M   'P 1'
#
loop_
_entity.id
_entity.type
_entity.pdbx_description
1 polymer ?
#
loop_
_entity_poly.entity_id
_entity_poly.type
_entity_poly.pdbx_seq_one_letter_code
_entity_poly.pdbx_strand_id
1 'polypeptide(L)'
;MNIQLTGLLLLVMASAAHANSITGVPLFDADCPGKIIVHADQDGPVLINSKEAETKAIDDRRFEARGSGVVISILLSDDDSVTVSSTGKAPNGVCQLVED
;
A
#
# COMPACT_ATOMS: atom_id res chain seq x y z
N MET A 1 17.08 54.54 19.59
CA MET A 1 16.82 54.19 18.19
C MET A 1 17.49 52.82 17.95
N ASN A 2 17.05 51.75 18.61
CA ASN A 2 15.90 50.92 18.25
C ASN A 2 15.95 50.50 16.78
N ILE A 3 16.39 49.27 16.52
CA ILE A 3 15.64 48.27 15.75
C ILE A 3 16.09 46.90 16.26
N GLN A 4 15.19 46.29 17.03
CA GLN A 4 15.16 44.85 17.31
C GLN A 4 14.93 44.15 15.97
N LEU A 5 15.82 43.26 15.54
CA LEU A 5 15.53 42.38 14.41
C LEU A 5 15.66 40.92 14.86
N THR A 6 14.59 40.50 15.51
CA THR A 6 14.13 39.11 15.62
C THR A 6 14.30 38.37 14.31
N GLY A 7 15.27 37.45 14.25
CA GLY A 7 15.37 36.43 13.21
C GLY A 7 15.10 35.05 13.84
N LEU A 8 13.83 34.77 14.13
CA LEU A 8 13.40 33.44 14.56
C LEU A 8 13.54 32.49 13.37
N LEU A 9 14.63 31.73 13.34
CA LEU A 9 14.91 30.71 12.33
C LEU A 9 13.97 29.51 12.58
N LEU A 10 12.78 29.55 12.00
CA LEU A 10 11.84 28.42 11.97
C LEU A 10 12.38 27.36 11.00
N LEU A 11 13.12 26.37 11.51
CA LEU A 11 13.34 25.11 10.80
C LEU A 11 12.00 24.36 10.70
N VAL A 12 11.31 24.51 9.58
CA VAL A 12 10.25 23.57 9.19
C VAL A 12 10.94 22.28 8.77
N MET A 13 11.06 21.34 9.71
CA MET A 13 11.42 19.96 9.38
C MET A 13 10.21 19.33 8.69
N ALA A 14 10.17 19.40 7.36
CA ALA A 14 9.24 18.63 6.57
C ALA A 14 9.62 17.15 6.73
N SER A 15 8.93 16.44 7.62
CA SER A 15 8.98 14.98 7.66
C SER A 15 8.31 14.47 6.39
N ALA A 16 9.11 14.23 5.34
CA ALA A 16 8.68 13.42 4.23
C ALA A 16 8.41 12.02 4.78
N ALA A 17 7.14 11.68 4.97
CA ALA A 17 6.76 10.29 5.13
C ALA A 17 7.20 9.59 3.84
N HIS A 18 8.25 8.77 3.93
CA HIS A 18 8.70 7.95 2.81
C HIS A 18 7.61 6.90 2.59
N ALA A 19 6.62 7.21 1.75
CA ALA A 19 5.70 6.19 1.26
C ALA A 19 6.53 5.21 0.44
N ASN A 20 6.52 3.94 0.84
CA ASN A 20 7.22 2.88 0.13
C ASN A 20 6.47 2.63 -1.19
N SER A 21 6.79 3.40 -2.23
CA SER A 21 6.21 3.27 -3.56
C SER A 21 6.83 2.11 -4.32
N ILE A 22 5.99 1.32 -4.99
CA ILE A 22 6.42 0.22 -5.85
C ILE A 22 5.75 0.41 -7.19
N THR A 23 6.58 0.67 -8.19
CA THR A 23 6.14 0.87 -9.56
C THR A 23 5.48 -0.40 -10.10
N GLY A 24 4.34 -0.23 -10.78
CA GLY A 24 3.59 -1.31 -11.44
C GLY A 24 2.46 -1.92 -10.61
N VAL A 25 2.31 -1.56 -9.33
CA VAL A 25 1.13 -1.94 -8.55
C VAL A 25 -0.07 -1.12 -9.05
N PRO A 26 -1.18 -1.77 -9.47
CA PRO A 26 -2.37 -1.07 -9.92
C PRO A 26 -3.17 -0.50 -8.75
N LEU A 27 -4.02 0.48 -9.03
CA LEU A 27 -5.03 0.96 -8.09
C LEU A 27 -6.12 -0.11 -7.92
N PHE A 28 -6.38 -0.55 -6.69
CA PHE A 28 -7.53 -1.41 -6.39
C PHE A 28 -7.91 -1.37 -4.90
N ASP A 29 -9.17 -1.72 -4.65
CA ASP A 29 -9.70 -2.07 -3.34
C ASP A 29 -10.17 -3.53 -3.36
N ALA A 30 -9.89 -4.27 -2.29
CA ALA A 30 -10.28 -5.67 -2.18
C ALA A 30 -10.68 -6.08 -0.75
N ASP A 31 -11.76 -6.85 -0.66
CA ASP A 31 -12.23 -7.52 0.54
C ASP A 31 -11.75 -8.98 0.56
N CYS A 32 -10.80 -9.27 1.44
CA CYS A 32 -10.24 -10.60 1.61
C CYS A 32 -10.92 -11.38 2.75
N PRO A 33 -10.94 -12.72 2.68
CA PRO A 33 -11.46 -13.56 3.76
C PRO A 33 -10.84 -13.22 5.13
N GLY A 34 -11.66 -13.31 6.18
CA GLY A 34 -11.23 -12.91 7.52
C GLY A 34 -11.36 -11.42 7.82
N LYS A 35 -12.17 -10.68 7.05
CA LYS A 35 -12.42 -9.23 7.20
C LYS A 35 -11.14 -8.41 7.03
N ILE A 36 -10.34 -8.79 6.04
CA ILE A 36 -9.11 -8.07 5.71
C ILE A 36 -9.43 -7.14 4.54
N ILE A 37 -9.29 -5.84 4.77
CA ILE A 37 -9.41 -4.85 3.72
C ILE A 37 -8.02 -4.59 3.14
N VAL A 38 -7.90 -4.67 1.82
CA VAL A 38 -6.69 -4.32 1.09
C VAL A 38 -6.98 -3.14 0.20
N HIS A 39 -6.13 -2.12 0.30
CA HIS A 39 -6.18 -0.94 -0.55
C HIS A 39 -4.79 -0.75 -1.15
N ALA A 40 -4.72 -0.51 -2.44
CA ALA A 40 -3.47 -0.16 -3.11
C ALA A 40 -3.69 1.06 -3.98
N ASP A 41 -2.88 2.10 -3.77
CA ASP A 41 -2.79 3.23 -4.69
C ASP A 41 -1.94 2.86 -5.91
N GLN A 42 -2.22 3.47 -7.06
CA GLN A 42 -1.40 3.27 -8.26
C GLN A 42 0.05 3.68 -7.99
N ASP A 43 0.98 2.75 -8.23
CA ASP A 43 2.41 2.91 -7.93
C ASP A 43 2.72 3.26 -6.45
N GLY A 44 1.75 3.06 -5.56
CA GLY A 44 1.80 3.44 -4.15
C GLY A 44 1.99 2.27 -3.19
N PRO A 45 1.96 2.53 -1.87
CA PRO A 45 2.01 1.47 -0.87
C PRO A 45 0.71 0.66 -0.87
N VAL A 46 0.84 -0.64 -0.58
CA VAL A 46 -0.33 -1.49 -0.29
C VAL A 46 -0.65 -1.39 1.21
N LEU A 47 -1.90 -1.09 1.53
CA LEU A 47 -2.43 -1.03 2.88
C LEU A 47 -3.24 -2.30 3.17
N ILE A 48 -2.96 -2.95 4.31
CA ILE A 48 -3.73 -4.07 4.85
C ILE A 48 -4.38 -3.60 6.15
N ASN A 49 -5.70 -3.51 6.20
CA ASN A 49 -6.47 -2.94 7.31
C ASN A 49 -5.97 -1.54 7.72
N SER A 50 -5.80 -0.66 6.72
CA SER A 50 -5.30 0.72 6.88
C SER A 50 -3.88 0.83 7.46
N LYS A 51 -3.10 -0.26 7.43
CA LYS A 51 -1.67 -0.25 7.79
C LYS A 51 -0.84 -0.56 6.56
N GLU A 52 0.19 0.24 6.32
CA GLU A 52 1.16 -0.03 5.27
C GLU A 52 1.78 -1.42 5.44
N ALA A 53 1.77 -2.18 4.35
CA ALA A 53 2.35 -3.50 4.26
C ALA A 53 3.71 -3.44 3.56
N GLU A 54 4.62 -4.31 3.96
CA GLU A 54 5.87 -4.50 3.24
C GLU A 54 5.55 -5.15 1.89
N THR A 55 5.66 -4.36 0.82
CA THR A 55 5.32 -4.81 -0.51
C THR A 55 6.58 -5.09 -1.32
N LYS A 56 6.55 -6.14 -2.14
CA LYS A 56 7.67 -6.58 -2.94
C LYS A 56 7.19 -6.99 -4.33
N ALA A 57 7.82 -6.46 -5.37
CA ALA A 57 7.67 -6.99 -6.71
C ALA A 57 8.37 -8.35 -6.83
N ILE A 58 7.62 -9.36 -7.28
CA ILE A 58 8.16 -10.67 -7.62
C ILE A 58 8.58 -10.68 -9.09
N ASP A 59 7.78 -10.07 -9.95
CA ASP A 59 8.06 -9.71 -11.34
C ASP A 59 7.18 -8.52 -11.76
N ASP A 60 7.21 -8.14 -13.04
CA ASP A 60 6.49 -6.98 -13.56
C ASP A 60 4.96 -7.08 -13.46
N ARG A 61 4.40 -8.30 -13.27
CA ARG A 61 2.95 -8.54 -13.19
C ARG A 61 2.53 -9.19 -11.88
N ARG A 62 3.44 -9.46 -10.95
CA ARG A 62 3.15 -10.13 -9.67
C ARG A 62 3.83 -9.43 -8.50
N PHE A 63 3.04 -9.12 -7.49
CA PHE A 63 3.47 -8.43 -6.28
C PHE A 63 2.99 -9.18 -5.03
N GLU A 64 3.76 -9.08 -3.95
CA GLU A 64 3.38 -9.59 -2.64
C GLU A 64 3.40 -8.45 -1.62
N ALA A 65 2.30 -8.26 -0.90
CA ALA A 65 2.22 -7.35 0.24
C ALA A 65 2.10 -8.14 1.54
N ARG A 66 3.00 -7.88 2.50
CA ARG A 66 3.12 -8.62 3.76
C ARG A 66 2.82 -7.69 4.93
N GLY A 67 1.88 -8.08 5.77
CA GLY A 67 1.51 -7.28 6.94
C GLY A 67 0.63 -8.06 7.89
N SER A 68 0.73 -7.77 9.19
CA SER A 68 -0.18 -8.34 10.22
C SER A 68 -0.31 -9.88 10.21
N GLY A 69 0.72 -10.61 9.74
CA GLY A 69 0.71 -12.08 9.66
C GLY A 69 -0.04 -12.66 8.47
N VAL A 70 -0.36 -11.84 7.47
CA VAL A 70 -0.93 -12.26 6.19
C VAL A 70 -0.03 -11.82 5.03
N VAL A 71 -0.13 -12.55 3.94
CA VAL A 71 0.51 -12.25 2.66
C VAL A 71 -0.60 -12.09 1.63
N ILE A 72 -0.62 -10.93 0.98
CA ILE A 72 -1.52 -10.63 -0.12
C ILE A 72 -0.74 -10.79 -1.41
N SER A 73 -1.19 -11.69 -2.27
CA SER A 73 -0.64 -11.88 -3.62
C SER A 73 -1.50 -11.13 -4.62
N ILE A 74 -0.87 -10.25 -5.38
CA ILE A 74 -1.48 -9.40 -6.41
C ILE A 74 -0.93 -9.86 -7.76
N LEU A 75 -1.81 -10.25 -8.67
CA LEU A 75 -1.46 -10.75 -9.99
C LEU A 75 -2.22 -9.96 -11.06
N LEU A 76 -1.49 -9.40 -12.03
CA LEU A 76 -2.06 -8.78 -13.21
C LEU A 76 -2.07 -9.80 -14.34
N SER A 77 -3.27 -10.15 -14.82
CA SER A 77 -3.47 -11.01 -15.98
C SER A 77 -3.20 -10.25 -17.27
N ASP A 78 -2.95 -10.94 -18.40
CA ASP A 78 -2.64 -10.30 -19.70
C ASP A 78 -3.71 -9.33 -20.23
N ASP A 79 -4.96 -9.49 -19.79
CA ASP A 79 -6.09 -8.60 -20.07
C ASP A 79 -6.18 -7.41 -19.08
N ASP A 80 -5.11 -7.13 -18.34
CA ASP A 80 -5.00 -6.13 -17.27
C ASP A 80 -5.97 -6.32 -16.07
N SER A 81 -6.68 -7.44 -16.05
CA SER A 81 -7.48 -7.88 -14.91
C SER A 81 -6.60 -8.20 -13.69
N VAL A 82 -6.97 -7.65 -12.53
CA VAL A 82 -6.26 -7.87 -11.26
C VAL A 82 -6.88 -9.06 -10.52
N THR A 83 -6.04 -9.96 -10.00
CA THR A 83 -6.45 -11.02 -9.08
C THR A 83 -5.71 -10.85 -7.77
N VAL A 84 -6.46 -10.82 -6.67
CA VAL A 84 -5.92 -10.64 -5.32
C VAL A 84 -6.26 -11.86 -4.49
N SER A 85 -5.30 -12.38 -3.72
CA SER A 85 -5.54 -13.49 -2.80
C SER A 85 -4.79 -13.31 -1.49
N SER A 86 -5.36 -13.80 -0.39
CA SER A 86 -4.75 -13.78 0.93
C SER A 86 -4.29 -15.16 1.35
N THR A 87 -3.11 -15.22 1.97
CA THR A 87 -2.61 -16.40 2.67
C THR A 87 -2.05 -16.04 4.04
N GLY A 88 -1.99 -17.00 4.97
CA GLY A 88 -1.28 -16.86 6.24
C GLY A 88 -2.13 -17.20 7.47
N LYS A 89 -2.09 -16.33 8.49
CA LYS A 89 -2.84 -16.55 9.75
C LYS A 89 -4.36 -16.37 9.62
N ALA A 90 -4.80 -15.69 8.57
CA ALA A 90 -6.22 -15.53 8.24
C ALA A 90 -6.70 -16.65 7.30
N PRO A 91 -8.01 -16.82 7.11
CA PRO A 91 -8.52 -17.75 6.12
C PRO A 91 -7.91 -17.45 4.75
N ASN A 92 -7.34 -18.47 4.12
CA ASN A 92 -6.77 -18.33 2.80
C ASN A 92 -7.89 -18.25 1.77
N GLY A 93 -7.73 -17.45 0.72
CA GLY A 93 -8.68 -17.41 -0.37
C GLY A 93 -8.46 -16.24 -1.32
N VAL A 94 -9.29 -16.21 -2.37
CA VAL A 94 -9.36 -15.11 -3.33
C VAL A 94 -10.12 -13.96 -2.67
N CYS A 95 -9.61 -12.74 -2.84
CA CYS A 95 -10.26 -11.54 -2.36
C CYS A 95 -11.25 -11.03 -3.42
N GLN A 96 -12.34 -10.44 -2.96
CA GLN A 96 -13.32 -9.81 -3.83
C GLN A 96 -12.85 -8.38 -4.12
N LEU A 97 -12.60 -8.06 -5.39
CA LEU A 97 -12.37 -6.67 -5.78
C LEU A 97 -13.63 -5.85 -5.51
N VAL A 98 -13.43 -4.66 -4.97
CA VAL A 98 -14.48 -3.66 -4.78
C VAL A 98 -14.41 -2.75 -5.99
N GLU A 99 -15.41 -2.87 -6.85
CA GLU A 99 -15.63 -1.95 -7.97
C GLU A 99 -16.45 -0.76 -7.44
N ASP A 100 -15.99 0.47 -7.66
CA ASP A 100 -16.78 1.70 -7.44
C ASP A 100 -17.72 1.97 -8.63
#